data_AF-A0A081P3W3-F1
#
_entry.id   AF-A0A081P3W3-F1
#
_cell.length_a   1.000
_cell.length_b   1.000
_cell.length_c   1.000
_cell.angle_alpha   90.00
_cell.angle_beta   90.00
_cell.angle_gamma   90.00
#
_symmetry.space_group_name_H-M   'P 1'
#
loop_
_entity.id
_entity.type
_entity.pdbx_description
1 polymer ?
#
loop_
_entity_poly.entity_id
_entity_poly.type
_entity_poly.pdbx_seq_one_letter_code
_entity_poly.pdbx_strand_id
1 'polypeptide(L)'
;MGELLRLLEQTAPLDKIALAEGNEAVTYGQLAERIGIVRGRFPAGGMDLEPVGLVMNQSVDSVILLLSCLDGGVAVLPVDDLQTTSDLARIGASGRVGCWIAPEDRAPAGAKTAQMAPVVPYSRLLAPGKTEADELDGKRKPGGQKVDGGSGGPGRKEEPGEAPVSLYLLSSGSTGLPKLACLSMQTLLREGRKYRDWFGYRPDDSLVATVPLHHLYGLTGALFGSLTAGATLHICRHPTPRKAANLLRACQGTVLLGVPSFYHLLCMSRHIGQVHAGRLRFAISAGGALAPDTASAFEGKFGKRVLQLYGSTETGAVAAEHPHRRHRKGSCGDLLPGVEARMEADGRLAVRSASLFGGYVAGSGKECPVQEGWFVTDDLATIEEQELTVIGRVPRHINVAGRKVNPKEIEDVLKHMPRIREAKVAGRPDELQGEIIVAWLTADDGVSVKAVRDYLKTQLAAYKIPHEIHLDGALPSWKERYVCEDEQEGTGQE
;
A
#
# COMPACT_ATOMS: atom_id res chain seq x y z
N MET A 1 10.61 6.25 27.12
CA MET A 1 10.42 7.15 25.97
C MET A 1 10.36 6.30 24.72
N GLY A 2 9.28 6.40 23.94
CA GLY A 2 9.11 5.63 22.71
C GLY A 2 10.17 5.99 21.64
N GLU A 3 10.33 5.10 20.67
CA GLU A 3 11.33 5.22 19.61
C GLU A 3 11.11 6.46 18.73
N LEU A 4 9.86 6.85 18.49
CA LEU A 4 9.53 8.00 17.67
C LEU A 4 9.88 9.31 18.37
N LEU A 5 9.57 9.48 19.65
CA LEU A 5 9.94 10.70 20.37
C LEU A 5 11.46 10.93 20.36
N ARG A 6 12.25 9.87 20.57
CA ARG A 6 13.72 9.95 20.45
C ARG A 6 14.16 10.38 19.06
N LEU A 7 13.52 9.86 18.01
CA LEU A 7 13.81 10.27 16.64
C LEU A 7 13.54 11.78 16.46
N LEU A 8 12.38 12.27 16.91
CA LEU A 8 12.00 13.67 16.73
C LEU A 8 12.99 14.63 17.40
N GLU A 9 13.42 14.32 18.63
CA GLU A 9 14.37 15.14 19.39
C GLU A 9 15.79 15.15 18.79
N GLN A 10 16.17 14.09 18.08
CA GLN A 10 17.54 13.92 17.56
C GLN A 10 17.70 14.35 16.10
N THR A 11 16.63 14.38 15.31
CA THR A 11 16.74 14.54 13.85
C THR A 11 16.69 15.99 13.40
N ALA A 12 16.09 16.90 14.19
CA ALA A 12 15.99 18.31 13.84
C ALA A 12 15.92 19.22 15.09
N PRO A 13 16.27 20.52 14.97
CA PRO A 13 16.00 21.51 16.01
C PRO A 13 14.51 21.54 16.40
N LEU A 14 14.22 21.67 17.70
CA LEU A 14 12.84 21.59 18.22
C LEU A 14 11.94 22.74 17.76
N ASP A 15 12.51 23.89 17.39
CA ASP A 15 11.80 25.07 16.88
C ASP A 15 11.51 25.01 15.37
N LYS A 16 12.07 24.01 14.67
CA LYS A 16 11.83 23.81 13.24
C LYS A 16 10.46 23.23 12.99
N ILE A 17 9.79 23.67 11.93
CA ILE A 17 8.50 23.11 11.48
C ILE A 17 8.69 21.66 11.02
N ALA A 18 7.95 20.72 11.62
CA ALA A 18 7.87 19.32 11.21
C ALA A 18 6.71 19.10 10.24
N LEU A 19 5.52 19.58 10.60
CA LEU A 19 4.27 19.37 9.87
C LEU A 19 3.59 20.71 9.59
N ALA A 20 3.00 20.86 8.42
CA ALA A 20 2.17 22.01 8.08
C ALA A 20 0.99 21.63 7.18
N GLU A 21 -0.18 22.19 7.45
CA GLU A 21 -1.40 22.06 6.66
C GLU A 21 -2.19 23.37 6.71
N GLY A 22 -2.47 23.97 5.55
CA GLY A 22 -3.15 25.27 5.50
C GLY A 22 -2.37 26.34 6.27
N ASN A 23 -3.00 26.90 7.32
CA ASN A 23 -2.38 27.89 8.21
C ASN A 23 -1.81 27.28 9.49
N GLU A 24 -1.99 25.97 9.72
CA GLU A 24 -1.42 25.27 10.88
C GLU A 24 0.01 24.83 10.55
N ALA A 25 0.92 25.09 11.50
CA ALA A 25 2.29 24.61 11.49
C ALA A 25 2.66 24.12 12.88
N VAL A 26 3.25 22.94 12.94
CA VAL A 26 3.69 22.30 14.18
C VAL A 26 5.19 22.02 14.09
N THR A 27 5.93 22.53 15.06
CA THR A 27 7.37 22.32 15.18
C THR A 27 7.71 20.91 15.69
N TYR A 28 8.96 20.47 15.54
CA TYR A 28 9.41 19.18 16.08
C TYR A 28 9.19 19.08 17.60
N GLY A 29 9.43 20.16 18.35
CA GLY A 29 9.18 20.23 19.79
C GLY A 29 7.70 20.14 20.14
N GLN A 30 6.86 20.91 19.45
CA GLN A 30 5.40 20.85 19.64
C GLN A 30 4.83 19.48 19.24
N LEU A 31 5.36 18.86 18.17
CA LEU A 31 4.96 17.53 17.74
C LEU A 31 5.30 16.49 18.81
N ALA A 32 6.53 16.51 19.33
CA ALA A 32 6.96 15.61 20.41
C ALA A 32 6.12 15.79 21.68
N GLU A 33 5.83 17.04 22.07
CA GLU A 33 4.97 17.36 23.21
C GLU A 33 3.55 16.80 23.03
N ARG A 34 2.91 17.10 21.88
CA ARG A 34 1.55 16.63 21.58
C ARG A 34 1.50 15.10 21.55
N ILE A 35 2.47 14.42 20.92
CA ILE A 35 2.56 12.95 20.94
C ILE A 35 2.71 12.43 22.38
N GLY A 36 3.58 13.05 23.18
CA GLY A 36 3.82 12.67 24.57
C GLY A 36 2.56 12.74 25.44
N ILE A 37 1.71 13.75 25.22
CA ILE A 37 0.42 13.92 25.91
C ILE A 37 -0.61 12.91 25.41
N VAL A 38 -0.81 12.83 24.10
CA VAL A 38 -1.89 12.03 23.48
C VAL A 38 -1.64 10.53 23.68
N ARG A 39 -0.39 10.07 23.58
CA ARG A 39 -0.09 8.63 23.78
C ARG A 39 -0.47 8.14 25.18
N GLY A 40 -0.44 9.02 26.19
CA GLY A 40 -0.84 8.69 27.57
C GLY A 40 -2.34 8.50 27.75
N ARG A 41 -3.14 8.78 26.71
CA ARG A 41 -4.60 8.62 26.71
C ARG A 41 -5.05 7.28 26.15
N PHE A 42 -4.15 6.51 25.54
CA PHE A 42 -4.46 5.17 25.09
C PHE A 42 -4.12 4.14 26.17
N PRO A 43 -4.95 3.09 26.35
CA PRO A 43 -4.65 2.03 27.31
C PRO A 43 -3.33 1.36 26.95
N ALA A 44 -2.46 1.20 27.95
CA ALA A 44 -1.22 0.45 27.79
C ALA A 44 -1.54 -1.05 27.74
N GLY A 45 -1.46 -1.65 26.56
CA GLY A 45 -1.66 -3.09 26.37
C GLY A 45 -1.14 -3.51 24.99
N GLY A 46 0.05 -4.10 24.94
CA GLY A 46 0.65 -4.61 23.72
C GLY A 46 -0.10 -5.82 23.16
N MET A 47 -0.08 -5.98 21.83
CA MET A 47 -0.47 -7.13 20.98
C MET A 47 -1.81 -7.87 21.21
N ASP A 48 -2.43 -7.79 22.39
CA ASP A 48 -3.69 -8.42 22.79
C ASP A 48 -4.88 -7.46 22.77
N LEU A 49 -4.66 -6.16 22.55
CA LEU A 49 -5.73 -5.19 22.32
C LEU A 49 -6.13 -5.16 20.84
N GLU A 50 -7.43 -5.20 20.60
CA GLU A 50 -8.05 -4.92 19.31
C GLU A 50 -7.51 -3.59 18.74
N PRO A 51 -7.11 -3.52 17.45
CA PRO A 51 -6.56 -2.30 16.88
C PRO A 51 -7.53 -1.13 16.96
N VAL A 52 -6.95 0.06 17.04
CA VAL A 52 -7.69 1.31 16.91
C VAL A 52 -7.83 1.63 15.42
N GLY A 53 -9.05 1.79 14.95
CA GLY A 53 -9.30 2.34 13.62
C GLY A 53 -9.13 3.86 13.64
N LEU A 54 -8.39 4.45 12.70
CA LEU A 54 -8.19 5.89 12.62
C LEU A 54 -8.68 6.41 11.26
N VAL A 55 -9.78 7.17 11.27
CA VAL A 55 -10.27 7.85 10.07
C VAL A 55 -9.40 9.09 9.86
N MET A 56 -8.54 9.09 8.84
CA MET A 56 -7.59 10.17 8.56
C MET A 56 -8.12 11.12 7.49
N ASN A 57 -8.23 12.40 7.83
CA ASN A 57 -8.68 13.48 6.95
C ASN A 57 -7.53 14.32 6.34
N GLN A 58 -6.30 13.77 6.33
CA GLN A 58 -5.10 14.44 5.82
C GLN A 58 -4.82 15.79 6.51
N SER A 59 -4.99 15.84 7.83
CA SER A 59 -4.67 16.99 8.69
C SER A 59 -3.46 16.72 9.59
N VAL A 60 -2.89 17.78 10.15
CA VAL A 60 -1.86 17.69 11.20
C VAL A 60 -2.36 16.88 12.41
N ASP A 61 -3.60 17.11 12.84
CA ASP A 61 -4.24 16.38 13.94
C ASP A 61 -4.33 14.87 13.68
N SER A 62 -4.75 14.47 12.47
CA SER A 62 -4.79 13.05 12.11
C SER A 62 -3.42 12.39 12.13
N VAL A 63 -2.36 13.13 11.80
CA VAL A 63 -0.98 12.65 11.86
C VAL A 63 -0.51 12.54 13.31
N ILE A 64 -0.81 13.52 14.17
CA ILE A 64 -0.48 13.45 15.60
C ILE A 64 -1.14 12.23 16.25
N LEU A 65 -2.41 11.97 15.97
CA LEU A 65 -3.13 10.79 16.48
C LEU A 65 -2.47 9.49 16.01
N LEU A 66 -2.16 9.37 14.71
CA LEU A 66 -1.46 8.21 14.15
C LEU A 66 -0.12 7.96 14.86
N LEU A 67 0.72 8.99 14.95
CA LEU A 67 2.04 8.91 15.58
C LEU A 67 1.96 8.61 17.08
N SER A 68 0.91 9.09 17.76
CA SER A 68 0.67 8.84 19.18
C SER A 68 0.25 7.39 19.44
N CYS A 69 -0.55 6.78 18.57
CA CYS A 69 -0.84 5.35 18.63
C CYS A 69 0.45 4.53 18.44
N LEU A 70 1.22 4.85 17.39
CA LEU A 70 2.46 4.13 17.06
C LEU A 70 3.51 4.24 18.18
N ASP A 71 3.77 5.44 18.72
CA ASP A 71 4.73 5.62 19.82
C ASP A 71 4.22 5.05 21.16
N GLY A 72 2.91 5.00 21.35
CA GLY A 72 2.24 4.38 22.51
C GLY A 72 2.19 2.85 22.45
N GLY A 73 2.62 2.22 21.35
CA GLY A 73 2.54 0.76 21.18
C GLY A 73 1.13 0.25 20.89
N VAL A 74 0.22 1.12 20.44
CA VAL A 74 -1.16 0.79 20.09
C VAL A 74 -1.24 0.52 18.60
N ALA A 75 -1.66 -0.69 18.24
CA ALA A 75 -1.81 -1.05 16.84
C ALA A 75 -2.95 -0.25 16.19
N VAL A 76 -2.68 0.35 15.03
CA VAL A 76 -3.60 1.29 14.38
C VAL A 76 -3.93 0.87 12.94
N LEU A 77 -5.18 1.06 12.53
CA LEU A 77 -5.69 0.82 11.18
C LEU A 77 -6.16 2.17 10.60
N PRO A 78 -5.29 2.92 9.91
CA PRO A 78 -5.70 4.17 9.29
C PRO A 78 -6.52 3.92 8.02
N VAL A 79 -7.57 4.72 7.84
CA VAL A 79 -8.44 4.70 6.66
C VAL A 79 -8.74 6.12 6.17
N ASP A 80 -9.22 6.23 4.94
CA ASP A 80 -9.64 7.50 4.32
C ASP A 80 -10.90 8.08 5.00
N ASP A 81 -11.02 9.39 5.10
CA ASP A 81 -12.23 10.09 5.58
C ASP A 81 -13.40 10.04 4.59
N LEU A 82 -13.16 9.59 3.37
CA LEU A 82 -14.17 9.28 2.35
C LEU A 82 -14.88 7.94 2.59
N GLN A 83 -14.38 7.08 3.48
CA GLN A 83 -15.05 5.81 3.79
C GLN A 83 -16.44 6.05 4.38
N THR A 84 -17.43 5.29 3.91
CA THR A 84 -18.78 5.36 4.46
C THR A 84 -18.87 4.63 5.80
N THR A 85 -19.91 4.89 6.58
CA THR A 85 -20.17 4.13 7.83
C THR A 85 -20.23 2.62 7.57
N SER A 86 -20.77 2.20 6.42
CA SER A 86 -20.82 0.79 6.03
C SER A 86 -19.42 0.23 5.72
N ASP A 87 -18.55 1.03 5.11
CA ASP A 87 -17.17 0.63 4.88
C ASP A 87 -16.42 0.48 6.19
N LEU A 88 -16.56 1.44 7.11
CA LEU A 88 -15.93 1.37 8.43
C LEU A 88 -16.40 0.14 9.23
N ALA A 89 -17.69 -0.21 9.18
CA ALA A 89 -18.20 -1.42 9.82
C ALA A 89 -17.56 -2.70 9.23
N ARG A 90 -17.49 -2.79 7.89
CA ARG A 90 -16.91 -3.96 7.18
C ARG A 90 -15.41 -4.09 7.40
N ILE A 91 -14.68 -2.97 7.31
CA ILE A 91 -13.23 -2.91 7.58
C ILE A 91 -12.97 -3.23 9.05
N GLY A 92 -13.75 -2.63 9.95
CA GLY A 92 -13.64 -2.85 11.40
C GLY A 92 -13.87 -4.30 11.79
N ALA A 93 -14.85 -4.98 11.18
CA ALA A 93 -15.06 -6.41 11.38
C ALA A 93 -13.86 -7.25 10.89
N SER A 94 -13.26 -6.90 9.75
CA SER A 94 -12.11 -7.62 9.18
C SER A 94 -10.84 -7.41 10.02
N GLY A 95 -10.65 -6.21 10.57
CA GLY A 95 -9.51 -5.85 11.40
C GLY A 95 -9.72 -6.07 12.89
N ARG A 96 -10.91 -6.51 13.32
CA ARG A 96 -11.32 -6.58 14.73
C ARG A 96 -11.05 -5.27 15.46
N VAL A 97 -11.48 -4.17 14.87
CA VAL A 97 -11.25 -2.82 15.42
C VAL A 97 -12.07 -2.65 16.71
N GLY A 98 -11.40 -2.29 17.81
CA GLY A 98 -12.03 -2.13 19.12
C GLY A 98 -12.70 -0.77 19.31
N CYS A 99 -12.15 0.27 18.69
CA CYS A 99 -12.77 1.58 18.57
C CYS A 99 -12.27 2.34 17.33
N TRP A 100 -13.08 3.27 16.85
CA TRP A 100 -12.70 4.22 15.81
C TRP A 100 -12.37 5.58 16.40
N ILE A 101 -11.31 6.22 15.94
CA ILE A 101 -11.02 7.64 16.15
C ILE A 101 -11.35 8.37 14.85
N ALA A 102 -12.18 9.40 14.93
CA ALA A 102 -12.65 10.12 13.73
C ALA A 102 -12.80 11.63 13.98
N PRO A 103 -12.76 12.46 12.92
CA PRO A 103 -13.14 13.87 13.00
C PRO A 103 -14.57 14.04 13.54
N GLU A 104 -14.87 15.19 14.13
CA GLU A 104 -16.14 15.49 14.79
C GLU A 104 -17.36 15.29 13.88
N ASP A 105 -17.25 15.66 12.61
CA ASP A 105 -18.29 15.53 11.59
C ASP A 105 -18.48 14.08 11.10
N ARG A 106 -17.51 13.21 11.40
CA ARG A 106 -17.53 11.77 11.08
C ARG A 106 -17.77 10.89 12.29
N ALA A 107 -17.60 11.41 13.51
CA ALA A 107 -17.98 10.75 14.74
C ALA A 107 -19.51 10.86 14.90
N PRO A 108 -20.28 9.79 14.64
CA PRO A 108 -21.71 9.92 14.69
C PRO A 108 -22.13 10.11 16.16
N ALA A 109 -22.92 11.16 16.41
CA ALA A 109 -23.71 11.26 17.63
C ALA A 109 -24.75 10.13 17.62
N GLY A 110 -24.36 8.93 18.06
CA GLY A 110 -25.27 7.81 18.29
C GLY A 110 -25.72 7.00 17.06
N ALA A 111 -24.90 6.87 16.00
CA ALA A 111 -25.23 5.91 14.93
C ALA A 111 -25.09 4.48 15.44
N LYS A 112 -26.22 3.94 15.93
CA LYS A 112 -26.43 2.53 16.24
C LYS A 112 -26.58 1.74 14.94
N THR A 113 -25.53 1.63 14.13
CA THR A 113 -25.34 0.38 13.39
C THR A 113 -24.88 -0.63 14.42
N ALA A 114 -25.70 -1.63 14.76
CA ALA A 114 -25.46 -2.61 15.83
C ALA A 114 -24.15 -3.42 15.70
N GLN A 115 -23.36 -3.18 14.66
CA GLN A 115 -22.14 -3.90 14.30
C GLN A 115 -20.90 -3.00 14.19
N MET A 116 -21.00 -1.69 14.46
CA MET A 116 -19.84 -0.79 14.39
C MET A 116 -19.24 -0.56 15.78
N ALA A 117 -17.91 -0.64 15.87
CA ALA A 117 -17.16 -0.31 17.07
C ALA A 117 -17.42 1.14 17.52
N PRO A 118 -17.32 1.45 18.83
CA PRO A 118 -17.51 2.81 19.36
C PRO A 118 -16.58 3.83 18.68
N VAL A 119 -17.07 5.06 18.51
CA VAL A 119 -16.33 6.15 17.85
C VAL A 119 -15.96 7.24 18.85
N VAL A 120 -14.69 7.63 18.86
CA VAL A 120 -14.11 8.68 19.68
C VAL A 120 -13.74 9.87 18.77
N PRO A 121 -14.25 11.09 19.04
CA PRO A 121 -13.89 12.26 18.26
C PRO A 121 -12.45 12.73 18.55
N TYR A 122 -11.79 13.34 17.55
CA TYR A 122 -10.44 13.89 17.66
C TYR A 122 -10.26 14.81 18.88
N SER A 123 -11.18 15.75 19.07
CA SER A 123 -11.19 16.73 20.17
C SER A 123 -11.06 16.10 21.55
N ARG A 124 -11.63 14.90 21.80
CA ARG A 124 -11.46 14.23 23.10
C ARG A 124 -10.02 13.81 23.35
N LEU A 125 -9.34 13.35 22.30
CA LEU A 125 -7.96 12.90 22.39
C LEU A 125 -6.95 14.03 22.23
N LEU A 126 -7.34 15.17 21.65
CA LEU A 126 -6.46 16.33 21.43
C LEU A 126 -6.70 17.49 22.41
N ALA A 127 -7.75 17.45 23.24
CA ALA A 127 -8.06 18.51 24.20
C ALA A 127 -6.90 18.77 25.17
N PRO A 128 -6.56 20.03 25.48
CA PRO A 128 -5.57 20.34 26.51
C PRO A 128 -6.08 19.96 27.91
N GLY A 129 -5.42 19.03 28.62
CA GLY A 129 -5.84 18.58 29.96
C GLY A 129 -5.18 17.27 30.44
N LYS A 130 -5.12 17.06 31.76
CA LYS A 130 -4.49 15.89 32.41
C LYS A 130 -5.15 14.57 31.99
N THR A 131 -4.32 13.53 31.90
CA THR A 131 -4.67 12.13 31.69
C THR A 131 -5.62 11.64 32.78
N GLU A 132 -6.90 11.48 32.46
CA GLU A 132 -7.75 10.48 33.13
C GLU A 132 -7.86 9.30 32.18
N ALA A 133 -7.26 8.18 32.57
CA ALA A 133 -7.13 6.96 31.77
C ALA A 133 -8.42 6.12 31.73
N ASP A 134 -9.57 6.66 32.14
CA ASP A 134 -10.73 5.84 32.57
C ASP A 134 -11.93 5.79 31.61
N GLU A 135 -11.88 6.37 30.40
CA GLU A 135 -13.10 6.47 29.57
C GLU A 135 -13.10 5.73 28.22
N LEU A 136 -12.03 5.00 27.87
CA LEU A 136 -12.06 4.08 26.72
C LEU A 136 -12.75 2.73 27.05
N ASP A 137 -13.12 2.50 28.31
CA ASP A 137 -13.85 1.31 28.75
C ASP A 137 -15.38 1.49 28.60
N GLY A 138 -15.82 1.63 27.35
CA GLY A 138 -17.24 1.74 27.00
C GLY A 138 -17.99 0.43 27.24
N LYS A 139 -18.40 0.17 28.49
CA LYS A 139 -19.38 -0.86 28.91
C LYS A 139 -19.01 -2.32 28.60
N ARG A 140 -18.00 -2.89 29.27
CA ARG A 140 -18.06 -4.31 29.66
C ARG A 140 -18.60 -4.40 31.09
N LYS A 141 -19.80 -4.98 31.27
CA LYS A 141 -20.27 -5.39 32.60
C LYS A 141 -19.29 -6.45 33.14
N PRO A 142 -18.79 -6.35 34.38
CA PRO A 142 -18.03 -7.42 34.99
C PRO A 142 -18.99 -8.56 35.35
N GLY A 143 -19.28 -9.41 34.38
CA GLY A 143 -20.06 -10.63 34.54
C GLY A 143 -19.18 -11.83 34.23
N GLY A 144 -18.32 -12.20 35.18
CA GLY A 144 -17.43 -13.35 35.06
C GLY A 144 -16.99 -13.80 36.44
N GLN A 145 -17.62 -14.86 36.91
CA GLN A 145 -17.30 -15.60 38.13
C GLN A 145 -15.79 -15.78 38.30
N LYS A 146 -15.28 -15.57 39.52
CA LYS A 146 -14.00 -16.15 39.93
C LYS A 146 -14.07 -17.66 39.68
N VAL A 147 -13.28 -18.14 38.74
CA VAL A 147 -12.95 -19.56 38.63
C VAL A 147 -11.50 -19.68 39.03
N ASP A 148 -11.30 -20.38 40.15
CA ASP A 148 -9.99 -20.76 40.66
C ASP A 148 -9.21 -21.60 39.64
N GLY A 149 -7.89 -21.64 39.83
CA GLY A 149 -6.90 -22.10 38.86
C GLY A 149 -7.11 -23.50 38.28
N GLY A 150 -6.67 -23.63 37.02
CA GLY A 150 -6.66 -24.90 36.29
C GLY A 150 -6.03 -24.77 34.89
N SER A 151 -4.71 -24.98 34.83
CA SER A 151 -3.94 -25.56 33.71
C SER A 151 -4.26 -25.19 32.24
N GLY A 152 -3.37 -24.38 31.65
CA GLY A 152 -2.70 -24.60 30.35
C GLY A 152 -3.51 -25.08 29.14
N GLY A 153 -3.93 -24.14 28.29
CA GLY A 153 -4.14 -24.36 26.85
C GLY A 153 -2.93 -23.79 26.05
N PRO A 154 -2.64 -24.29 24.84
CA PRO A 154 -1.35 -24.06 24.19
C PRO A 154 -1.23 -22.60 23.77
N GLY A 155 -0.45 -21.83 24.54
CA GLY A 155 0.07 -20.55 24.11
C GLY A 155 0.84 -20.77 22.81
N ARG A 156 0.47 -20.02 21.77
CA ARG A 156 1.29 -19.89 20.57
C ARG A 156 2.67 -19.46 21.05
N LYS A 157 3.67 -20.34 20.91
CA LYS A 157 5.05 -19.99 21.26
C LYS A 157 5.42 -18.75 20.45
N GLU A 158 5.74 -17.65 21.13
CA GLU A 158 6.43 -16.53 20.51
C GLU A 158 7.73 -17.09 19.93
N GLU A 159 7.85 -17.10 18.61
CA GLU A 159 9.13 -17.36 17.97
C GLU A 159 10.04 -16.15 18.21
N PRO A 160 11.31 -16.34 18.62
CA PRO A 160 12.21 -15.21 18.85
C PRO A 160 12.54 -14.54 17.50
N GLY A 161 11.99 -13.35 17.23
CA GLY A 161 12.44 -12.54 16.09
C GLY A 161 11.44 -11.59 15.45
N GLU A 162 10.13 -11.74 15.67
CA GLU A 162 9.13 -10.88 15.02
C GLU A 162 8.78 -9.64 15.86
N ALA A 163 9.05 -8.45 15.31
CA ALA A 163 8.67 -7.19 15.95
C ALA A 163 7.14 -7.07 16.05
N PRO A 164 6.61 -6.49 17.14
CA PRO A 164 5.16 -6.40 17.37
C PRO A 164 4.47 -5.62 16.24
N VAL A 165 3.31 -6.10 15.80
CA VAL A 165 2.48 -5.41 14.81
C VAL A 165 2.05 -4.05 15.38
N SER A 166 2.33 -2.98 14.63
CA SER A 166 2.01 -1.60 15.02
C SER A 166 1.00 -0.96 14.08
N LEU A 167 0.88 -1.46 12.85
CA LEU A 167 0.06 -0.85 11.80
C LEU A 167 -0.62 -1.92 10.95
N TYR A 168 -1.91 -1.71 10.69
CA TYR A 168 -2.69 -2.47 9.72
C TYR A 168 -3.01 -1.58 8.52
N LEU A 169 -2.56 -1.99 7.33
CA LEU A 169 -2.88 -1.26 6.10
C LEU A 169 -3.81 -2.07 5.22
N LEU A 170 -4.80 -1.37 4.65
CA LEU A 170 -5.61 -1.91 3.58
C LEU A 170 -4.72 -2.18 2.37
N SER A 171 -4.62 -3.45 2.00
CA SER A 171 -4.07 -3.87 0.72
C SER A 171 -5.22 -4.13 -0.26
N SER A 172 -4.92 -3.99 -1.55
CA SER A 172 -5.87 -4.31 -2.61
C SER A 172 -6.25 -5.81 -2.57
N GLY A 173 -7.35 -6.16 -1.91
CA GLY A 173 -7.78 -7.55 -1.74
C GLY A 173 -8.28 -8.22 -3.01
N SER A 174 -8.05 -9.53 -3.11
CA SER A 174 -8.41 -10.40 -4.24
C SER A 174 -9.84 -10.96 -4.15
N THR A 175 -10.53 -10.78 -3.01
CA THR A 175 -11.81 -11.43 -2.68
C THR A 175 -12.99 -10.46 -2.57
N GLY A 176 -12.82 -9.18 -2.93
CA GLY A 176 -13.81 -8.11 -2.72
C GLY A 176 -13.81 -7.54 -1.30
N LEU A 177 -13.26 -8.27 -0.32
CA LEU A 177 -12.91 -7.76 1.00
C LEU A 177 -11.43 -7.32 1.02
N PRO A 178 -11.05 -6.22 1.70
CA PRO A 178 -9.69 -5.73 1.71
C PRO A 178 -8.86 -6.65 2.62
N LYS A 179 -7.67 -7.09 2.17
CA LYS A 179 -6.75 -7.79 3.08
C LYS A 179 -6.04 -6.75 3.93
N LEU A 180 -5.80 -7.07 5.20
CA LEU A 180 -5.11 -6.19 6.12
C LEU A 180 -3.68 -6.66 6.29
N ALA A 181 -2.74 -5.90 5.74
CA ALA A 181 -1.31 -6.15 5.85
C ALA A 181 -0.81 -5.65 7.21
N CYS A 182 -0.05 -6.50 7.91
CA CYS A 182 0.52 -6.20 9.23
C CYS A 182 1.93 -5.62 9.08
N LEU A 183 2.19 -4.42 9.60
CA LEU A 183 3.51 -3.80 9.60
C LEU A 183 3.93 -3.42 11.02
N SER A 184 5.24 -3.35 11.24
CA SER A 184 5.84 -2.89 12.49
C SER A 184 6.33 -1.44 12.39
N MET A 185 6.44 -0.75 13.53
CA MET A 185 7.05 0.58 13.59
C MET A 185 8.48 0.61 13.03
N GLN A 186 9.25 -0.45 13.27
CA GLN A 186 10.61 -0.60 12.72
C GLN A 186 10.61 -0.62 11.19
N THR A 187 9.59 -1.23 10.57
CA THR A 187 9.41 -1.22 9.11
C THR A 187 9.17 0.20 8.60
N LEU A 188 8.31 0.97 9.25
CA LEU A 188 8.00 2.36 8.87
C LEU A 188 9.23 3.26 8.95
N LEU A 189 10.01 3.14 10.03
CA LEU A 189 11.25 3.90 10.22
C LEU A 189 12.33 3.49 9.20
N ARG A 190 12.45 2.20 8.90
CA ARG A 190 13.36 1.68 7.86
C ARG A 190 12.99 2.21 6.48
N GLU A 191 11.70 2.18 6.13
CA GLU A 191 11.21 2.71 4.87
C GLU A 191 11.43 4.23 4.77
N GLY A 192 11.14 5.00 5.81
CA GLY A 192 11.42 6.44 5.83
C GLY A 192 12.90 6.74 5.57
N ARG A 193 13.82 6.01 6.24
CA ARG A 193 15.26 6.12 6.00
C ARG A 193 15.65 5.73 4.58
N LYS A 194 15.03 4.68 4.02
CA LYS A 194 15.25 4.25 2.62
C LYS A 194 14.92 5.38 1.64
N TYR A 195 13.79 6.07 1.81
CA TYR A 195 13.45 7.25 0.99
C TYR A 195 14.46 8.38 1.17
N ARG A 196 14.81 8.71 2.42
CA ARG A 196 15.80 9.75 2.73
C ARG A 196 17.13 9.48 2.04
N ASP A 197 17.64 8.27 2.19
CA ASP A 197 18.98 7.90 1.73
C ASP A 197 19.02 7.77 0.19
N TRP A 198 17.98 7.21 -0.43
CA TRP A 198 17.92 7.04 -1.90
C TRP A 198 17.66 8.33 -2.66
N PHE A 199 16.67 9.12 -2.23
CA PHE A 199 16.31 10.38 -2.90
C PHE A 199 17.13 11.57 -2.39
N GLY A 200 17.93 11.39 -1.34
CA GLY A 200 18.73 12.43 -0.73
C GLY A 200 17.87 13.53 -0.11
N TYR A 201 16.87 13.15 0.70
CA TYR A 201 16.13 14.12 1.50
C TYR A 201 17.06 14.76 2.52
N ARG A 202 16.91 16.06 2.69
CA ARG A 202 17.76 16.90 3.53
C ARG A 202 16.91 17.55 4.61
N PRO A 203 17.51 17.95 5.74
CA PRO A 203 16.80 18.71 6.74
C PRO A 203 16.14 19.96 6.15
N ASP A 204 16.80 20.70 5.25
CA ASP A 204 16.24 21.93 4.68
C ASP A 204 15.18 21.72 3.59
N ASP A 205 14.81 20.47 3.28
CA ASP A 205 13.75 20.18 2.31
C ASP A 205 12.35 20.49 2.87
N SER A 206 11.52 21.07 2.01
CA SER A 206 10.07 21.16 2.16
C SER A 206 9.41 20.14 1.23
N LEU A 207 8.86 19.06 1.79
CA LEU A 207 8.18 18.00 1.04
C LEU A 207 6.70 18.35 0.93
N VAL A 208 6.13 18.29 -0.27
CA VAL A 208 4.70 18.50 -0.51
C VAL A 208 4.04 17.17 -0.82
N ALA A 209 3.19 16.71 0.10
CA ALA A 209 2.41 15.48 -0.07
C ALA A 209 1.05 15.77 -0.70
N THR A 210 0.86 15.34 -1.95
CA THR A 210 -0.46 15.28 -2.60
C THR A 210 -1.04 13.86 -2.60
N VAL A 211 -0.41 12.96 -1.85
CA VAL A 211 -0.79 11.55 -1.74
C VAL A 211 -1.39 11.26 -0.37
N PRO A 212 -2.22 10.22 -0.23
CA PRO A 212 -2.82 9.91 1.06
C PRO A 212 -1.81 9.34 2.07
N LEU A 213 -1.81 9.91 3.28
CA LEU A 213 -0.94 9.46 4.39
C LEU A 213 -1.42 8.17 5.08
N HIS A 214 -2.61 7.67 4.74
CA HIS A 214 -3.10 6.35 5.19
C HIS A 214 -2.70 5.20 4.23
N HIS A 215 -2.02 5.50 3.12
CA HIS A 215 -1.40 4.50 2.24
C HIS A 215 0.11 4.46 2.46
N LEU A 216 0.73 3.28 2.28
CA LEU A 216 2.14 3.09 2.59
C LEU A 216 3.05 4.09 1.87
N TYR A 217 2.76 4.45 0.61
CA TYR A 217 3.54 5.43 -0.15
C TYR A 217 3.57 6.81 0.52
N GLY A 218 2.42 7.39 0.85
CA GLY A 218 2.38 8.68 1.55
C GLY A 218 2.92 8.58 2.98
N LEU A 219 2.58 7.49 3.67
CA LEU A 219 3.03 7.24 5.04
C LEU A 219 4.56 7.16 5.13
N THR A 220 5.21 6.36 4.29
CA THR A 220 6.66 6.14 4.37
C THR A 220 7.45 7.17 3.57
N GLY A 221 7.01 7.49 2.35
CA GLY A 221 7.73 8.40 1.46
C GLY A 221 7.58 9.88 1.82
N ALA A 222 6.44 10.29 2.39
CA ALA A 222 6.23 11.66 2.84
C ALA A 222 6.42 11.81 4.35
N LEU A 223 5.62 11.12 5.16
CA LEU A 223 5.65 11.31 6.62
C LEU A 223 6.93 10.77 7.25
N PHE A 224 7.20 9.47 7.22
CA PHE A 224 8.43 8.94 7.81
C PHE A 224 9.70 9.40 7.07
N GLY A 225 9.62 9.61 5.75
CA GLY A 225 10.71 10.18 4.96
C GLY A 225 11.11 11.58 5.43
N SER A 226 10.15 12.47 5.67
CA SER A 226 10.43 13.81 6.20
C SER A 226 10.95 13.77 7.64
N LEU A 227 10.30 13.00 8.52
CA LEU A 227 10.68 12.92 9.94
C LEU A 227 12.09 12.34 10.13
N THR A 228 12.46 11.31 9.37
CA THR A 228 13.81 10.70 9.43
C THR A 228 14.90 11.55 8.76
N ALA A 229 14.52 12.50 7.91
CA ALA A 229 15.41 13.49 7.30
C ALA A 229 15.53 14.79 8.12
N GLY A 230 14.64 15.00 9.10
CA GLY A 230 14.54 16.27 9.82
C GLY A 230 13.95 17.38 8.95
N ALA A 231 13.20 17.02 7.90
CA ALA A 231 12.61 17.91 6.92
C ALA A 231 11.24 18.43 7.35
N THR A 232 10.65 19.36 6.59
CA THR A 232 9.28 19.83 6.80
C THR A 232 8.32 19.15 5.83
N LEU A 233 7.24 18.56 6.33
CA LEU A 233 6.16 18.01 5.53
C LEU A 233 4.99 19.00 5.44
N HIS A 234 4.63 19.36 4.21
CA HIS A 234 3.44 20.12 3.88
C HIS A 234 2.36 19.19 3.32
N ILE A 235 1.24 19.07 4.03
CA ILE A 235 0.14 18.19 3.68
C ILE A 235 -0.85 18.94 2.78
N CYS A 236 -1.06 18.44 1.56
CA CYS A 236 -2.01 19.02 0.61
C CYS A 236 -3.37 18.29 0.69
N ARG A 237 -4.21 18.70 1.63
CA ARG A 237 -5.56 18.13 1.79
C ARG A 237 -6.46 18.38 0.57
N HIS A 238 -7.13 17.32 0.10
CA HIS A 238 -7.95 17.28 -1.13
C HIS A 238 -7.23 17.95 -2.32
N PRO A 239 -6.15 17.33 -2.82
CA PRO A 239 -5.24 17.93 -3.79
C PRO A 239 -5.95 18.21 -5.11
N THR A 240 -5.73 19.41 -5.63
CA THR A 240 -6.05 19.79 -7.01
C THR A 240 -4.79 20.40 -7.61
N PRO A 241 -4.64 20.43 -8.96
CA PRO A 241 -3.51 21.10 -9.59
C PRO A 241 -3.26 22.51 -9.05
N ARG A 242 -4.34 23.30 -8.89
CA ARG A 242 -4.26 24.68 -8.38
C ARG A 242 -3.77 24.74 -6.93
N LYS A 243 -4.33 23.90 -6.04
CA LYS A 243 -3.91 23.86 -4.63
C LYS A 243 -2.46 23.44 -4.48
N ALA A 244 -2.04 22.39 -5.17
CA ALA A 244 -0.67 21.91 -5.10
C ALA A 244 0.33 22.93 -5.65
N ALA A 245 0.05 23.56 -6.79
CA ALA A 245 0.92 24.60 -7.35
C ALA A 245 1.01 25.84 -6.44
N ASN A 246 -0.09 26.24 -5.79
CA ASN A 246 -0.07 27.30 -4.79
C ASN A 246 0.77 26.92 -3.58
N LEU A 247 0.59 25.71 -3.05
CA LEU A 247 1.34 25.21 -1.90
C LEU A 247 2.83 25.11 -2.20
N LEU A 248 3.21 24.50 -3.33
CA LEU A 248 4.60 24.43 -3.81
C LEU A 248 5.29 25.80 -3.86
N ARG A 249 4.58 26.84 -4.32
CA ARG A 249 5.10 28.21 -4.32
C ARG A 249 5.20 28.78 -2.91
N ALA A 250 4.15 28.64 -2.11
CA ALA A 250 4.06 29.23 -0.78
C ALA A 250 5.12 28.67 0.17
N CYS A 251 5.34 27.35 0.16
CA CYS A 251 6.34 26.71 1.01
C CYS A 251 7.72 26.56 0.35
N GLN A 252 7.91 27.07 -0.87
CA GLN A 252 9.14 26.84 -1.64
C GLN A 252 9.50 25.34 -1.75
N GLY A 253 8.49 24.53 -2.06
CA GLY A 253 8.56 23.07 -2.06
C GLY A 253 9.73 22.53 -2.90
N THR A 254 10.45 21.59 -2.30
CA THR A 254 11.67 20.98 -2.83
C THR A 254 11.44 19.58 -3.40
N VAL A 255 10.46 18.86 -2.86
CA VAL A 255 10.06 17.53 -3.31
C VAL A 255 8.54 17.49 -3.40
N LEU A 256 8.01 16.97 -4.51
CA LEU A 256 6.59 16.77 -4.71
C LEU A 256 6.29 15.27 -4.76
N LEU A 257 5.41 14.77 -3.89
CA LEU A 257 4.91 13.40 -3.96
C LEU A 257 3.52 13.41 -4.57
N GLY A 258 3.34 12.59 -5.62
CA GLY A 258 2.10 12.48 -6.39
C GLY A 258 1.95 11.11 -7.04
N VAL A 259 0.83 10.91 -7.72
CA VAL A 259 0.51 9.70 -8.51
C VAL A 259 0.41 10.05 -10.00
N PRO A 260 0.50 9.09 -10.94
CA PRO A 260 0.52 9.37 -12.38
C PRO A 260 -0.64 10.25 -12.87
N SER A 261 -1.87 9.94 -12.45
CA SER A 261 -3.07 10.71 -12.83
C SER A 261 -3.01 12.17 -12.34
N PHE A 262 -2.43 12.39 -11.16
CA PHE A 262 -2.25 13.73 -10.61
C PHE A 262 -1.24 14.55 -11.42
N TYR A 263 -0.11 13.95 -11.82
CA TYR A 263 0.85 14.62 -12.69
C TYR A 263 0.28 14.96 -14.06
N HIS A 264 -0.54 14.07 -14.63
CA HIS A 264 -1.25 14.33 -15.87
C HIS A 264 -2.13 15.58 -15.74
N LEU A 265 -3.00 15.63 -14.73
CA LEU A 265 -3.87 16.79 -14.46
C LEU A 265 -3.07 18.08 -14.19
N LEU A 266 -1.95 17.97 -13.48
CA LEU A 266 -1.07 19.09 -13.18
C LEU A 266 -0.43 19.68 -14.45
N CYS A 267 -0.02 18.84 -15.38
CA CYS A 267 0.53 19.25 -16.67
C CYS A 267 -0.53 19.90 -17.57
N MET A 268 -1.73 19.31 -17.63
CA MET A 268 -2.85 19.80 -18.46
C MET A 268 -3.46 21.13 -17.98
N SER A 269 -3.23 21.52 -16.73
CA SER A 269 -3.80 22.75 -16.16
C SER A 269 -3.19 24.01 -16.81
N ARG A 270 -4.01 24.75 -17.57
CA ARG A 270 -3.65 26.02 -18.23
C ARG A 270 -3.44 27.19 -17.26
N HIS A 271 -4.05 27.13 -16.07
CA HIS A 271 -3.90 28.15 -15.03
C HIS A 271 -2.55 28.06 -14.28
N ILE A 272 -1.80 27.00 -14.55
CA ILE A 272 -0.48 26.76 -14.03
C ILE A 272 0.43 26.98 -15.23
N GLY A 273 0.94 28.21 -15.38
CA GLY A 273 1.89 28.56 -16.44
C GLY A 273 3.21 27.80 -16.27
N GLN A 274 4.30 28.30 -16.88
CA GLN A 274 5.63 27.94 -16.41
C GLN A 274 5.74 28.39 -14.96
N VAL A 275 5.48 27.48 -14.03
CA VAL A 275 5.74 27.74 -12.62
C VAL A 275 7.24 27.79 -12.52
N HIS A 276 7.79 28.90 -12.05
CA HIS A 276 9.13 28.87 -11.47
C HIS A 276 9.10 27.84 -10.34
N ALA A 277 9.48 26.61 -10.66
CA ALA A 277 9.61 25.49 -9.73
C ALA A 277 10.89 25.70 -8.89
N GLY A 278 11.10 26.94 -8.41
CA GLY A 278 12.42 27.54 -8.15
C GLY A 278 13.31 26.70 -7.25
N ARG A 279 12.73 26.10 -6.20
CA ARG A 279 13.44 25.19 -5.29
C ARG A 279 13.10 23.72 -5.50
N LEU A 280 12.15 23.38 -6.37
CA LEU A 280 11.80 21.99 -6.66
C LEU A 280 13.04 21.28 -7.22
N ARG A 281 13.42 20.17 -6.59
CA ARG A 281 14.56 19.34 -6.98
C ARG A 281 14.09 18.21 -7.88
N PHE A 282 13.01 17.55 -7.50
CA PHE A 282 12.37 16.47 -8.23
C PHE A 282 10.96 16.21 -7.70
N ALA A 283 10.19 15.45 -8.44
CA ALA A 283 8.92 14.88 -8.01
C ALA A 283 9.03 13.35 -7.96
N ILE A 284 8.18 12.67 -7.20
CA ILE A 284 8.14 11.20 -7.10
C ILE A 284 6.75 10.72 -7.51
N SER A 285 6.70 9.69 -8.35
CA SER A 285 5.47 9.00 -8.77
C SER A 285 5.51 7.53 -8.36
N ALA A 286 4.45 7.08 -7.70
CA ALA A 286 4.24 5.68 -7.34
C ALA A 286 2.75 5.33 -7.38
N GLY A 287 2.43 4.04 -7.21
CA GLY A 287 1.06 3.52 -7.19
C GLY A 287 0.47 3.19 -8.56
N GLY A 288 1.20 3.45 -9.64
CA GLY A 288 0.86 3.08 -11.01
C GLY A 288 1.97 3.48 -11.98
N ALA A 289 1.89 2.97 -13.22
CA ALA A 289 2.83 3.32 -14.27
C ALA A 289 2.73 4.80 -14.65
N LEU A 290 3.86 5.49 -14.74
CA LEU A 290 3.91 6.87 -15.22
C LEU A 290 4.02 6.88 -16.75
N ALA A 291 3.05 7.47 -17.43
CA ALA A 291 3.10 7.62 -18.88
C ALA A 291 4.32 8.48 -19.30
N PRO A 292 5.14 8.04 -20.27
CA PRO A 292 6.32 8.80 -20.73
C PRO A 292 5.99 10.24 -21.17
N ASP A 293 4.83 10.44 -21.80
CA ASP A 293 4.35 11.76 -22.21
C ASP A 293 4.03 12.66 -21.01
N THR A 294 3.50 12.09 -19.93
CA THR A 294 3.25 12.85 -18.68
C THR A 294 4.56 13.23 -18.02
N ALA A 295 5.55 12.33 -17.98
CA ALA A 295 6.88 12.62 -17.45
C ALA A 295 7.57 13.75 -18.25
N SER A 296 7.52 13.64 -19.59
CA SER A 296 8.10 14.63 -20.51
C SER A 296 7.41 15.99 -20.42
N ALA A 297 6.06 16.00 -20.35
CA ALA A 297 5.29 17.22 -20.17
C ALA A 297 5.58 17.90 -18.82
N PHE A 298 5.76 17.12 -17.75
CA PHE A 298 6.15 17.66 -16.45
C PHE A 298 7.56 18.25 -16.49
N GLU A 299 8.53 17.55 -17.10
CA GLU A 299 9.89 18.05 -17.25
C GLU A 299 9.94 19.33 -18.10
N GLY A 300 9.19 19.39 -19.21
CA GLY A 300 9.08 20.61 -20.01
C GLY A 300 8.40 21.78 -19.28
N LYS A 301 7.41 21.51 -18.43
CA LYS A 301 6.64 22.53 -17.71
C LYS A 301 7.34 23.06 -16.45
N PHE A 302 8.03 22.21 -15.72
CA PHE A 302 8.64 22.52 -14.42
C PHE A 302 10.17 22.50 -14.43
N GLY A 303 10.80 22.00 -15.49
CA GLY A 303 12.27 21.85 -15.59
C GLY A 303 12.84 20.81 -14.62
N LYS A 304 12.00 19.90 -14.11
CA LYS A 304 12.35 18.87 -13.11
C LYS A 304 11.74 17.54 -13.50
N ARG A 305 12.38 16.46 -13.09
CA ARG A 305 11.90 15.10 -13.36
C ARG A 305 10.85 14.64 -12.37
N VAL A 306 9.97 13.78 -12.84
CA VAL A 306 9.18 12.87 -12.01
C VAL A 306 9.91 11.53 -11.98
N LEU A 307 10.42 11.17 -10.81
CA LEU A 307 11.12 9.92 -10.56
C LEU A 307 10.11 8.81 -10.27
N GLN A 308 10.19 7.69 -10.98
CA GLN A 308 9.34 6.55 -10.70
C GLN A 308 9.80 5.78 -9.46
N LEU A 309 8.85 5.22 -8.73
CA LEU A 309 9.08 4.28 -7.65
C LEU A 309 8.06 3.14 -7.73
N TYR A 310 8.57 1.92 -7.65
CA TYR A 310 7.78 0.70 -7.56
C TYR A 310 7.86 0.10 -6.16
N GLY A 311 6.70 -0.35 -5.68
CA GLY A 311 6.53 -0.98 -4.39
C GLY A 311 5.06 -1.29 -4.12
N SER A 312 4.80 -2.02 -3.04
CA SER A 312 3.46 -2.35 -2.58
C SER A 312 3.35 -2.23 -1.06
N THR A 313 2.13 -2.32 -0.53
CA THR A 313 1.91 -2.38 0.92
C THR A 313 2.67 -3.54 1.57
N GLU A 314 2.79 -4.66 0.87
CA GLU A 314 3.43 -5.90 1.33
C GLU A 314 4.97 -5.87 1.24
N THR A 315 5.52 -5.10 0.30
CA THR A 315 6.95 -5.12 -0.03
C THR A 315 7.72 -3.88 0.44
N GLY A 316 7.02 -2.78 0.74
CA GLY A 316 7.64 -1.48 0.82
C GLY A 316 8.12 -1.00 -0.56
N ALA A 317 9.03 -0.03 -0.58
CA ALA A 317 9.71 0.39 -1.80
C ALA A 317 10.74 -0.67 -2.24
N VAL A 318 10.64 -1.08 -3.50
CA VAL A 318 11.42 -2.15 -4.13
C VAL A 318 12.45 -1.59 -5.10
N ALA A 319 12.01 -0.73 -6.03
CA ALA A 319 12.87 -0.11 -7.04
C ALA A 319 12.48 1.36 -7.23
N ALA A 320 13.44 2.21 -7.55
CA ALA A 320 13.17 3.62 -7.86
C ALA A 320 14.21 4.24 -8.79
N GLU A 321 13.79 5.22 -9.58
CA GLU A 321 14.73 6.09 -10.29
C GLU A 321 15.53 6.93 -9.29
N HIS A 322 16.79 7.20 -9.64
CA HIS A 322 17.71 7.97 -8.80
C HIS A 322 17.78 9.43 -9.28
N PRO A 323 17.75 10.44 -8.37
CA PRO A 323 17.73 11.85 -8.75
C PRO A 323 18.90 12.33 -9.61
N HIS A 324 20.04 11.63 -9.57
CA HIS A 324 21.27 11.98 -10.29
C HIS A 324 21.63 11.05 -11.47
N ARG A 325 20.80 10.05 -11.75
CA ARG A 325 21.01 9.10 -12.87
C ARG A 325 19.78 9.09 -13.78
N ARG A 326 19.98 8.87 -15.07
CA ARG A 326 18.91 8.57 -16.03
C ARG A 326 18.78 7.05 -16.15
N HIS A 327 17.54 6.57 -16.21
CA HIS A 327 17.19 5.15 -16.31
C HIS A 327 16.60 4.86 -17.69
N ARG A 328 16.49 3.58 -18.04
CA ARG A 328 15.88 3.20 -19.32
C ARG A 328 14.41 3.64 -19.37
N LYS A 329 13.91 3.98 -20.56
CA LYS A 329 12.49 4.34 -20.71
C LYS A 329 11.61 3.15 -20.27
N GLY A 330 10.59 3.42 -19.48
CA GLY A 330 9.70 2.39 -18.92
C GLY A 330 10.23 1.68 -17.67
N SER A 331 11.50 1.90 -17.31
CA SER A 331 12.09 1.38 -16.07
C SER A 331 11.47 2.05 -14.85
N CYS A 332 11.24 1.26 -13.80
CA CYS A 332 10.94 1.76 -12.46
C CYS A 332 12.22 2.19 -11.71
N GLY A 333 13.39 2.04 -12.34
CA GLY A 333 14.69 2.35 -11.78
C GLY A 333 15.40 1.16 -11.14
N ASP A 334 16.43 1.43 -10.37
CA ASP A 334 17.28 0.39 -9.76
C ASP A 334 16.60 -0.23 -8.54
N LEU A 335 16.88 -1.51 -8.26
CA LEU A 335 16.57 -2.13 -6.97
C LEU A 335 17.18 -1.30 -5.83
N LEU A 336 16.37 -1.02 -4.81
CA LEU A 336 16.80 -0.22 -3.66
C LEU A 336 17.79 -1.01 -2.77
N PRO A 337 18.70 -0.33 -2.05
CA PRO A 337 19.65 -0.99 -1.17
C PRO A 337 18.98 -1.93 -0.17
N GLY A 338 19.47 -3.16 -0.08
CA GLY A 338 18.92 -4.21 0.80
C GLY A 338 17.64 -4.88 0.28
N VAL A 339 17.23 -4.59 -0.96
CA VAL A 339 16.17 -5.32 -1.66
C VAL A 339 16.80 -6.34 -2.60
N GLU A 340 16.40 -7.59 -2.43
CA GLU A 340 16.69 -8.66 -3.37
C GLU A 340 15.42 -8.98 -4.17
N ALA A 341 15.57 -9.18 -5.48
CA ALA A 341 14.46 -9.51 -6.35
C ALA A 341 14.87 -10.57 -7.37
N ARG A 342 13.95 -11.48 -7.67
CA ARG A 342 14.12 -12.51 -8.70
C ARG A 342 12.81 -12.77 -9.43
N MET A 343 12.92 -13.38 -10.60
CA MET A 343 11.75 -13.81 -11.36
C MET A 343 11.42 -15.26 -11.03
N GLU A 344 10.16 -15.51 -10.67
CA GLU A 344 9.62 -16.87 -10.59
C GLU A 344 9.44 -17.44 -12.01
N ALA A 345 9.30 -18.77 -12.11
CA ALA A 345 9.17 -19.46 -13.40
C ALA A 345 7.98 -18.94 -14.24
N ASP A 346 6.93 -18.46 -13.58
CA ASP A 346 5.74 -17.89 -14.22
C ASP A 346 5.82 -16.38 -14.46
N GLY A 347 7.00 -15.78 -14.25
CA GLY A 347 7.25 -14.36 -14.54
C GLY A 347 6.88 -13.39 -13.46
N ARG A 348 6.38 -13.86 -12.33
CA ARG A 348 6.05 -12.98 -11.20
C ARG A 348 7.31 -12.55 -10.48
N LEU A 349 7.30 -11.31 -10.03
CA LEU A 349 8.38 -10.75 -9.23
C LEU A 349 8.30 -11.31 -7.81
N ALA A 350 9.37 -11.99 -7.38
CA ALA A 350 9.60 -12.35 -5.99
C ALA A 350 10.57 -11.36 -5.35
N VAL A 351 10.22 -10.88 -4.16
CA VAL A 351 10.98 -9.87 -3.42
C VAL A 351 11.36 -10.39 -2.04
N ARG A 352 12.60 -10.15 -1.64
CA ARG A 352 13.09 -10.32 -0.27
C ARG A 352 13.68 -9.01 0.23
N SER A 353 13.23 -8.57 1.40
CA SER A 353 13.59 -7.28 1.98
C SER A 353 13.30 -7.27 3.47
N ALA A 354 14.06 -6.50 4.24
CA ALA A 354 13.75 -6.23 5.65
C ALA A 354 12.50 -5.35 5.85
N SER A 355 11.89 -4.89 4.76
CA SER A 355 10.65 -4.10 4.75
C SER A 355 9.41 -4.90 4.35
N LEU A 356 9.53 -6.23 4.16
CA LEU A 356 8.36 -7.06 3.96
C LEU A 356 7.42 -6.94 5.17
N PHE A 357 6.12 -6.88 4.90
CA PHE A 357 5.08 -6.99 5.93
C PHE A 357 5.17 -8.32 6.72
N GLY A 358 4.60 -8.33 7.92
CA GLY A 358 4.49 -9.53 8.77
C GLY A 358 3.36 -10.49 8.37
N GLY A 359 2.76 -10.33 7.18
CA GLY A 359 1.63 -11.12 6.71
C GLY A 359 0.28 -10.41 6.80
N TYR A 360 -0.78 -11.17 6.56
CA TYR A 360 -2.16 -10.65 6.58
C TYR A 360 -2.92 -11.09 7.84
N VAL A 361 -3.87 -10.27 8.29
CA VAL A 361 -4.81 -10.66 9.36
C VAL A 361 -5.60 -11.91 8.95
N ALA A 362 -5.75 -12.84 9.90
CA ALA A 362 -6.50 -14.08 9.74
C ALA A 362 -7.88 -13.85 9.11
N GLY A 363 -8.20 -14.61 8.06
CA GLY A 363 -9.46 -14.49 7.32
C GLY A 363 -9.53 -13.32 6.32
N SER A 364 -8.57 -12.40 6.32
CA SER A 364 -8.47 -11.32 5.31
C SER A 364 -7.59 -11.69 4.12
N GLY A 365 -6.71 -12.69 4.27
CA GLY A 365 -5.78 -13.17 3.24
C GLY A 365 -5.02 -14.43 3.67
N LYS A 366 -4.02 -14.87 2.88
CA LYS A 366 -3.08 -15.93 3.30
C LYS A 366 -2.23 -15.39 4.45
N GLU A 367 -2.40 -15.90 5.66
CA GLU A 367 -1.81 -15.31 6.88
C GLU A 367 -0.30 -15.06 6.77
N CYS A 368 0.46 -16.07 6.32
CA CYS A 368 1.90 -15.93 6.07
C CYS A 368 2.22 -16.26 4.60
N PRO A 369 2.15 -15.27 3.69
CA PRO A 369 2.45 -15.48 2.28
C PRO A 369 3.94 -15.43 1.97
N VAL A 370 4.76 -14.93 2.90
CA VAL A 370 6.22 -14.94 2.81
C VAL A 370 6.71 -16.36 3.04
N GLN A 371 7.47 -16.91 2.09
CA GLN A 371 8.03 -18.26 2.15
C GLN A 371 9.54 -18.17 2.01
N GLU A 372 10.28 -18.69 2.98
CA GLU A 372 11.76 -18.66 2.98
C GLU A 372 12.33 -17.23 2.81
N GLY A 373 11.62 -16.23 3.37
CA GLY A 373 11.97 -14.82 3.26
C GLY A 373 11.56 -14.13 1.95
N TRP A 374 10.91 -14.85 1.03
CA TRP A 374 10.46 -14.32 -0.26
C TRP A 374 8.95 -14.08 -0.27
N PHE A 375 8.55 -12.90 -0.76
CA PHE A 375 7.17 -12.59 -1.10
C PHE A 375 7.01 -12.55 -2.62
N VAL A 376 6.16 -13.42 -3.17
CA VAL A 376 5.84 -13.42 -4.60
C VAL A 376 4.66 -12.48 -4.85
N THR A 377 4.92 -11.41 -5.61
CA THR A 377 3.91 -10.43 -6.00
C THR A 377 2.99 -10.98 -7.09
N ASP A 378 1.92 -10.25 -7.41
CA ASP A 378 1.09 -10.53 -8.60
C ASP A 378 1.61 -9.78 -9.84
N ASP A 379 2.73 -9.06 -9.75
CA ASP A 379 3.25 -8.23 -10.83
C ASP A 379 4.26 -9.01 -11.68
N LEU A 380 4.16 -8.83 -12.99
CA LEU A 380 5.08 -9.37 -13.98
C LEU A 380 6.14 -8.32 -14.29
N ALA A 381 7.42 -8.70 -14.25
CA ALA A 381 8.51 -7.75 -14.36
C ALA A 381 9.77 -8.34 -15.01
N THR A 382 10.60 -7.50 -15.62
CA THR A 382 11.98 -7.85 -15.98
C THR A 382 12.96 -7.14 -15.04
N ILE A 383 14.12 -7.78 -14.83
CA ILE A 383 15.27 -7.15 -14.18
C ILE A 383 16.45 -7.26 -15.14
N GLU A 384 17.01 -6.11 -15.51
CA GLU A 384 18.15 -6.00 -16.42
C GLU A 384 19.12 -4.97 -15.85
N GLU A 385 20.36 -5.38 -15.54
CA GLU A 385 21.38 -4.52 -14.91
C GLU A 385 20.90 -3.86 -13.60
N GLN A 386 20.15 -4.60 -12.78
CA GLN A 386 19.47 -4.14 -11.55
C GLN A 386 18.30 -3.16 -11.75
N GLU A 387 18.01 -2.76 -12.99
CA GLU A 387 16.83 -1.96 -13.29
C GLU A 387 15.59 -2.84 -13.45
N LEU A 388 14.54 -2.53 -12.69
CA LEU A 388 13.28 -3.25 -12.69
C LEU A 388 12.31 -2.57 -13.68
N THR A 389 11.70 -3.34 -14.57
CA THR A 389 10.59 -2.87 -15.42
C THR A 389 9.36 -3.71 -15.14
N VAL A 390 8.26 -3.07 -14.70
CA VAL A 390 6.97 -3.75 -14.51
C VAL A 390 6.24 -3.78 -15.85
N ILE A 391 5.97 -4.99 -16.33
CA ILE A 391 5.37 -5.24 -17.65
C ILE A 391 3.86 -5.37 -17.55
N GLY A 392 3.37 -5.85 -16.41
CA GLY A 392 1.95 -5.98 -16.17
C GLY A 392 1.67 -6.58 -14.82
N ARG A 393 0.42 -6.95 -14.62
CA ARG A 393 -0.05 -7.62 -13.42
C ARG A 393 -0.88 -8.81 -13.85
N VAL A 394 -0.69 -9.95 -13.18
CA VAL A 394 -1.53 -11.11 -13.40
C VAL A 394 -2.99 -10.68 -13.17
N PRO A 395 -3.86 -10.74 -14.20
CA PRO A 395 -5.25 -10.36 -14.10
C PRO A 395 -5.89 -11.20 -13.01
N ARG A 396 -6.49 -10.52 -12.02
CA ARG A 396 -7.20 -11.19 -10.94
C ARG A 396 -8.42 -11.96 -11.45
N HIS A 397 -8.98 -11.49 -12.56
CA HIS A 397 -10.14 -12.07 -13.20
C HIS A 397 -10.02 -11.91 -14.71
N ILE A 398 -10.44 -12.94 -15.43
CA ILE A 398 -10.73 -12.93 -16.86
C ILE A 398 -12.18 -12.44 -17.00
N ASN A 399 -12.43 -11.45 -17.85
CA ASN A 399 -13.74 -10.90 -18.09
C ASN A 399 -14.38 -11.52 -19.33
N VAL A 400 -15.11 -12.62 -19.13
CA VAL A 400 -15.79 -13.35 -20.21
C VAL A 400 -17.22 -12.87 -20.34
N ALA A 401 -17.51 -12.13 -21.41
CA ALA A 401 -18.83 -11.57 -21.69
C ALA A 401 -19.46 -10.84 -20.48
N GLY A 402 -18.65 -10.05 -19.77
CA GLY A 402 -19.06 -9.30 -18.57
C GLY A 402 -19.00 -10.10 -17.26
N ARG A 403 -18.65 -11.40 -17.30
CA ARG A 403 -18.52 -12.25 -16.10
C ARG A 403 -17.07 -12.30 -15.64
N LYS A 404 -16.83 -12.02 -14.36
CA LYS A 404 -15.51 -12.12 -13.73
C LYS A 404 -15.20 -13.58 -13.37
N VAL A 405 -14.22 -14.15 -14.05
CA VAL A 405 -13.74 -15.53 -13.84
C VAL A 405 -12.37 -15.47 -13.19
N ASN A 406 -12.21 -16.06 -12.01
CA ASN A 406 -10.89 -16.15 -11.38
C ASN A 406 -10.08 -17.29 -12.06
N PRO A 407 -8.97 -16.99 -12.77
CA PRO A 407 -8.17 -18.03 -13.42
C PRO A 407 -7.67 -19.07 -12.43
N LYS A 408 -7.42 -18.66 -11.18
CA LYS A 408 -6.88 -19.55 -10.14
C LYS A 408 -7.83 -20.68 -9.77
N GLU A 409 -9.13 -20.42 -9.78
CA GLU A 409 -10.16 -21.45 -9.53
C GLU A 409 -10.08 -22.58 -10.56
N ILE A 410 -9.80 -22.23 -11.82
CA ILE A 410 -9.69 -23.20 -12.91
C ILE A 410 -8.37 -23.97 -12.80
N GLU A 411 -7.26 -23.27 -12.53
CA GLU A 411 -5.96 -23.90 -12.27
C GLU A 411 -6.02 -24.90 -11.12
N ASP A 412 -6.66 -24.54 -10.00
CA ASP A 412 -6.72 -25.39 -8.82
C ASP A 412 -7.57 -26.64 -9.10
N VAL A 413 -8.67 -26.54 -9.87
CA VAL A 413 -9.40 -27.72 -10.34
C VAL A 413 -8.53 -28.59 -11.24
N LEU A 414 -7.82 -28.00 -12.20
CA LEU A 414 -6.94 -28.73 -13.13
C LEU A 414 -5.81 -29.47 -12.42
N LYS A 415 -5.25 -28.87 -11.36
CA LYS A 415 -4.21 -29.50 -10.52
C LYS A 415 -4.69 -30.76 -9.79
N HIS A 416 -6.00 -30.90 -9.54
CA HIS A 416 -6.57 -32.10 -8.92
C HIS A 416 -6.98 -33.16 -9.96
N MET A 417 -6.86 -32.88 -11.26
CA MET A 417 -7.09 -33.87 -12.31
C MET A 417 -5.90 -34.83 -12.38
N PRO A 418 -6.11 -36.16 -12.30
CA PRO A 418 -5.02 -37.11 -12.44
C PRO A 418 -4.27 -36.90 -13.77
N ARG A 419 -2.94 -37.01 -13.71
CA ARG A 419 -2.03 -36.94 -14.87
C ARG A 419 -1.84 -35.54 -15.48
N ILE A 420 -2.36 -34.49 -14.86
CA ILE A 420 -1.94 -33.10 -15.11
C ILE A 420 -0.78 -32.79 -14.17
N ARG A 421 0.35 -32.33 -14.73
CA ARG A 421 1.54 -31.93 -13.98
C ARG A 421 1.47 -30.45 -13.62
N GLU A 422 1.21 -29.60 -14.60
CA GLU A 422 1.08 -28.15 -14.40
C GLU A 422 -0.08 -27.60 -15.23
N ALA A 423 -0.68 -26.51 -14.73
CA ALA A 423 -1.76 -25.80 -15.38
C ALA A 423 -1.57 -24.29 -15.18
N LYS A 424 -1.71 -23.51 -16.26
CA LYS A 424 -1.74 -22.06 -16.23
C LYS A 424 -2.96 -21.57 -17.00
N VAL A 425 -3.71 -20.63 -16.41
CA VAL A 425 -4.93 -20.08 -17.02
C VAL A 425 -4.83 -18.57 -17.09
N ALA A 426 -5.16 -17.98 -18.24
CA ALA A 426 -5.17 -16.53 -18.43
C ALA A 426 -6.29 -16.08 -19.38
N GLY A 427 -6.58 -14.78 -19.35
CA GLY A 427 -7.47 -14.12 -20.30
C GLY A 427 -6.70 -13.74 -21.55
N ARG A 428 -7.32 -13.92 -22.72
CA ARG A 428 -6.85 -13.33 -23.98
C ARG A 428 -7.94 -12.39 -24.50
N PRO A 429 -7.61 -11.18 -24.99
CA PRO A 429 -8.58 -10.30 -25.64
C PRO A 429 -9.36 -11.04 -26.74
N ASP A 430 -10.66 -10.75 -26.83
CA ASP A 430 -11.56 -11.30 -27.83
C ASP A 430 -12.60 -10.23 -28.21
N GLU A 431 -12.82 -10.03 -29.51
CA GLU A 431 -13.70 -8.97 -30.01
C GLU A 431 -15.16 -9.13 -29.58
N LEU A 432 -15.59 -10.36 -29.30
CA LEU A 432 -17.00 -10.70 -29.08
C LEU A 432 -17.33 -10.87 -27.59
N GLN A 433 -16.40 -11.44 -26.82
CA GLN A 433 -16.57 -11.72 -25.40
C GLN A 433 -15.79 -10.75 -24.49
N GLY A 434 -15.02 -9.84 -25.05
CA GLY A 434 -14.07 -8.99 -24.31
C GLY A 434 -12.79 -9.76 -24.01
N GLU A 435 -12.90 -10.86 -23.25
CA GLU A 435 -11.81 -11.81 -23.05
C GLU A 435 -12.32 -13.26 -23.13
N ILE A 436 -11.48 -14.16 -23.67
CA ILE A 436 -11.68 -15.60 -23.56
C ILE A 436 -10.69 -16.22 -22.58
N ILE A 437 -11.11 -17.33 -21.97
CA ILE A 437 -10.27 -18.12 -21.08
C ILE A 437 -9.41 -19.06 -21.91
N VAL A 438 -8.10 -19.02 -21.73
CA VAL A 438 -7.18 -19.98 -22.33
C VAL A 438 -6.37 -20.68 -21.25
N ALA A 439 -6.24 -22.00 -21.37
CA ALA A 439 -5.50 -22.85 -20.44
C ALA A 439 -4.31 -23.53 -21.15
N TRP A 440 -3.15 -23.57 -20.50
CA TRP A 440 -1.97 -24.33 -20.92
C TRP A 440 -1.63 -25.36 -19.86
N LEU A 441 -1.38 -26.58 -20.30
CA LEU A 441 -1.28 -27.76 -19.47
C LEU A 441 -0.07 -28.59 -19.88
N THR A 442 0.66 -29.07 -18.89
CA THR A 442 1.60 -30.18 -19.06
C THR A 442 0.98 -31.43 -18.46
N ALA A 443 0.98 -32.53 -19.21
CA ALA A 443 0.31 -33.76 -18.82
C ALA A 443 1.21 -34.99 -19.02
N ASP A 444 0.83 -36.14 -18.45
CA ASP A 444 1.40 -37.43 -18.82
C ASP A 444 0.70 -38.01 -20.06
N ASP A 445 1.37 -38.89 -20.81
CA ASP A 445 0.94 -39.40 -22.11
C ASP A 445 -0.51 -39.92 -22.15
N GLY A 446 -1.36 -39.37 -23.03
CA GLY A 446 -2.73 -39.88 -23.23
C GLY A 446 -3.81 -39.16 -22.44
N VAL A 447 -3.52 -37.99 -21.87
CA VAL A 447 -4.54 -36.99 -21.55
C VAL A 447 -4.98 -36.32 -22.86
N SER A 448 -6.30 -36.18 -23.07
CA SER A 448 -6.85 -35.47 -24.25
C SER A 448 -7.56 -34.19 -23.83
N VAL A 449 -7.60 -33.18 -24.72
CA VAL A 449 -8.34 -31.92 -24.49
C VAL A 449 -9.80 -32.20 -24.13
N LYS A 450 -10.41 -33.23 -24.75
CA LYS A 450 -11.77 -33.66 -24.45
C LYS A 450 -11.90 -34.14 -23.00
N ALA A 451 -10.98 -35.01 -22.55
CA ALA A 451 -10.98 -35.51 -21.17
C ALA A 451 -10.83 -34.37 -20.15
N VAL A 452 -9.95 -33.40 -20.43
CA VAL A 452 -9.79 -32.21 -19.58
C VAL A 452 -11.09 -31.39 -19.52
N ARG A 453 -11.68 -31.11 -20.68
CA ARG A 453 -12.91 -30.31 -20.77
C ARG A 453 -14.07 -31.00 -20.06
N ASP A 454 -14.19 -32.32 -20.19
CA ASP A 454 -15.25 -33.10 -19.55
C ASP A 454 -15.04 -33.18 -18.04
N TYR A 455 -13.80 -33.31 -17.55
CA TYR A 455 -13.49 -33.19 -16.13
C TYR A 455 -13.90 -31.81 -15.58
N LEU A 456 -13.52 -30.72 -16.25
CA LEU A 456 -13.88 -29.35 -15.84
C LEU A 456 -15.39 -29.13 -15.78
N LYS A 457 -16.18 -29.70 -16.70
CA LYS A 457 -17.66 -29.63 -16.68
C LYS A 457 -18.27 -30.27 -15.43
N THR A 458 -17.60 -31.24 -14.81
CA THR A 458 -18.09 -31.85 -13.56
C THR A 458 -17.84 -30.99 -12.32
N GLN A 459 -16.89 -30.05 -12.41
CA GLN A 459 -16.42 -29.27 -11.27
C GLN A 459 -16.78 -27.78 -11.34
N LEU A 460 -16.95 -27.23 -12.55
CA LEU A 460 -17.09 -25.79 -12.80
C LEU A 460 -18.35 -25.47 -13.61
N ALA A 461 -18.86 -24.26 -13.40
CA ALA A 461 -19.93 -23.69 -14.24
C ALA A 461 -19.45 -23.52 -15.70
N ALA A 462 -20.38 -23.68 -16.66
CA ALA A 462 -20.06 -23.73 -18.08
C ALA A 462 -19.24 -22.53 -18.61
N TYR A 463 -19.47 -21.33 -18.07
CA TYR A 463 -18.77 -20.11 -18.49
C TYR A 463 -17.33 -19.98 -17.94
N LYS A 464 -16.92 -20.85 -17.01
CA LYS A 464 -15.55 -20.92 -16.47
C LYS A 464 -14.70 -21.95 -17.20
N ILE A 465 -15.27 -22.71 -18.14
CA ILE A 465 -14.53 -23.70 -18.91
C ILE A 465 -13.65 -22.96 -19.93
N PRO A 466 -12.34 -23.24 -20.00
CA PRO A 466 -11.46 -22.67 -21.01
C PRO A 466 -12.00 -22.83 -22.43
N HIS A 467 -11.96 -21.75 -23.19
CA HIS A 467 -12.34 -21.71 -24.60
C HIS A 467 -11.30 -22.49 -25.41
N GLU A 468 -10.03 -22.28 -25.07
CA GLU A 468 -8.87 -22.93 -25.65
C GLU A 468 -8.07 -23.70 -24.58
N ILE A 469 -7.61 -24.91 -24.94
CA ILE A 469 -6.82 -25.79 -24.06
C ILE A 469 -5.59 -26.29 -24.82
N HIS A 470 -4.45 -25.79 -24.37
CA HIS A 470 -3.06 -26.11 -24.65
C HIS A 470 -2.56 -27.41 -24.01
N LEU A 471 -2.47 -28.57 -24.68
CA LEU A 471 -1.76 -29.73 -24.12
C LEU A 471 -0.32 -29.80 -24.65
N ASP A 472 0.62 -30.11 -23.75
CA ASP A 472 2.05 -30.37 -24.05
C ASP A 472 2.77 -29.23 -24.78
N GLY A 473 2.23 -28.02 -24.69
CA GLY A 473 2.92 -26.80 -25.09
C GLY A 473 3.92 -26.38 -24.02
N ALA A 474 5.03 -25.75 -24.42
CA ALA A 474 5.80 -24.94 -23.50
C ALA A 474 4.84 -23.97 -22.79
N LEU A 475 4.87 -23.94 -21.46
CA LEU A 475 4.12 -22.93 -20.74
C LEU A 475 4.58 -21.57 -21.29
N PRO A 476 3.63 -20.67 -21.63
CA PRO A 476 4.00 -19.35 -22.14
C PRO A 476 5.08 -18.70 -21.31
N SER A 477 6.07 -18.11 -21.98
CA SER A 477 6.80 -17.08 -21.29
C SER A 477 5.83 -15.93 -21.03
N TRP A 478 5.82 -15.43 -19.80
CA TRP A 478 5.00 -14.28 -19.39
C TRP A 478 5.29 -13.01 -20.23
N LYS A 479 6.42 -12.97 -20.94
CA LYS A 479 6.80 -11.93 -21.90
C LYS A 479 5.89 -11.88 -23.14
N GLU A 480 5.34 -13.02 -23.56
CA GLU A 480 4.63 -13.13 -24.86
C GLU A 480 3.12 -12.83 -24.79
N ARG A 481 2.54 -12.60 -23.59
CA ARG A 481 1.06 -12.49 -23.46
C ARG A 481 0.50 -11.25 -22.80
N TYR A 482 1.35 -10.40 -22.23
CA TYR A 482 0.93 -9.12 -21.64
C TYR A 482 1.48 -7.90 -22.39
N VAL A 483 2.38 -8.11 -23.33
CA VAL A 483 2.77 -7.07 -24.29
C VAL A 483 1.64 -7.02 -25.31
N CYS A 484 0.95 -5.87 -25.42
CA CYS A 484 0.18 -5.59 -26.63
C CYS A 484 1.17 -5.69 -27.80
N GLU A 485 0.93 -6.62 -28.72
CA GLU A 485 1.54 -6.53 -30.05
C GLU A 485 0.96 -5.30 -30.76
N ASP A 486 1.48 -4.13 -30.40
CA ASP A 486 1.54 -2.97 -31.29
C ASP A 486 2.96 -2.93 -31.88
N GLU A 487 3.37 -4.01 -32.55
CA GLU A 487 4.37 -3.90 -33.61
C GLU A 487 3.59 -3.86 -34.93
N GLN A 488 3.31 -2.63 -35.37
CA GLN A 488 2.90 -2.39 -36.74
C GLN A 488 3.92 -3.03 -37.67
N GLU A 489 3.45 -3.97 -38.49
CA GLU A 489 4.12 -4.45 -39.69
C GLU A 489 4.43 -3.25 -40.60
N GLY A 490 5.59 -2.65 -40.39
CA GLY A 490 6.26 -1.78 -41.34
C GLY A 490 7.09 -2.60 -42.30
N THR A 491 6.49 -3.55 -43.01
CA THR A 491 7.08 -4.18 -44.20
C THR A 491 6.55 -3.49 -45.45
N GLY A 492 6.95 -2.23 -45.63
CA GLY A 492 6.92 -1.60 -46.95
C GLY A 492 8.13 -2.10 -47.74
N GLN A 493 7.92 -3.15 -48.55
CA GLN A 493 8.79 -3.46 -49.68
C GLN A 493 8.22 -2.82 -50.95
N GLU A 494 9.15 -2.20 -51.67
CA GLU A 494 9.11 -1.59 -53.03
C GLU A 494 8.53 -0.19 -53.20
#